data_AF-A0A6A4HHH5-F1
#
_entry.id   AF-A0A6A4HHH5-F1
#
_cell.length_a   1.000
_cell.length_b   1.000
_cell.length_c   1.000
_cell.angle_alpha   90.00
_cell.angle_beta   90.00
_cell.angle_gamma   90.00
#
_symmetry.space_group_name_H-M   'P 1'
#
loop_
_entity.id
_entity.type
_entity.pdbx_description
1 polymer ?
#
loop_
_entity_poly.entity_id
_entity_poly.type
_entity_poly.pdbx_seq_one_letter_code
_entity_poly.pdbx_strand_id
1 'polypeptide(L)'
;MAEPTYTVKDAKATVDISIPPGWKTDIILSFNQKYKQVIAETWGPSPVVENYHRNDKVGETGRSKGFAQKTTQNLNLEFSYTAGMEPSTKLNVLTERQGLDTITYTILSRDKEGSPASTPSSSDMYAKVILVNTNLPPTKTDRKTDIKPHAGEETPQLGNIQAEIVPGLNKAFEYFVFFQIDNLKGFRDTMKSQVIPKISTARAVFDMLKKGFPGSGLSKDSWEYVGCSVGFSSRGLSKLGLTDYLYDEAFHRGQRRDAKDLGDNGKDVGGVFEPDWDAKFLLDIDGVFQITAHNNTKGREFVSQLRSDFAYSMGIKQVLFLSTKFRPMPFTRQEHFGFRDGISKPEFKGYTFDDELPIRFPGSPVVDPGLILMGRKGDIEKDRRPAWAVDGSFFVFRKLKQKVPEFHSFLRENGAKIFPNLTADAAADKLGARIFGRWKSGTPVVLSPEKDDVSISNDDKRINNFQYPSDQSTCPFAAHTQKSYPRNNLPGSNDHLFRRASIPYGGELEADETSETKNDRGLIFLCYQSSIERGFKYTQQRFNNPDFPSANLKSESPGYDAVIGTVPNRYMTGANPEKQSDKLSVALPFIEARGGEYFFLPSISTLNQIASGS
;
A
#
# COMPACT_ATOMS: atom_id res chain seq x y z
N MET A 1 -31.60 24.09 -15.45
CA MET A 1 -31.30 24.73 -14.15
C MET A 1 -30.00 25.49 -14.28
N ALA A 2 -29.80 26.60 -13.57
CA ALA A 2 -28.51 27.28 -13.54
C ALA A 2 -27.45 26.29 -13.00
N GLU A 3 -26.27 26.27 -13.63
CA GLU A 3 -25.13 25.48 -13.16
C GLU A 3 -24.32 26.30 -12.14
N PRO A 4 -23.61 25.63 -11.21
CA PRO A 4 -22.61 26.29 -10.39
C PRO A 4 -21.55 26.98 -11.25
N THR A 5 -21.11 28.15 -10.80
CA THR A 5 -20.03 28.91 -11.45
C THR A 5 -19.01 29.32 -10.41
N TYR A 6 -17.79 29.61 -10.84
CA TYR A 6 -16.76 30.13 -9.96
C TYR A 6 -16.06 31.34 -10.56
N THR A 7 -15.49 32.18 -9.71
CA THR A 7 -14.62 33.30 -10.09
C THR A 7 -13.36 33.25 -9.24
N VAL A 8 -12.21 33.33 -9.90
CA VAL A 8 -10.90 33.38 -9.24
C VAL A 8 -10.46 34.82 -9.09
N LYS A 9 -10.04 35.22 -7.89
CA LYS A 9 -9.47 36.54 -7.60
C LYS A 9 -8.04 36.38 -7.09
N ASP A 10 -7.12 36.22 -8.02
CA ASP A 10 -5.69 36.00 -7.78
C ASP A 10 -5.09 37.04 -6.81
N ALA A 11 -5.36 38.33 -7.03
CA ALA A 11 -4.86 39.41 -6.19
C ALA A 11 -5.26 39.32 -4.70
N LYS A 12 -6.28 38.52 -4.38
CA LYS A 12 -6.76 38.28 -3.02
C LYS A 12 -6.60 36.83 -2.57
N ALA A 13 -6.02 35.97 -3.42
CA ALA A 13 -5.97 34.52 -3.21
C ALA A 13 -7.32 33.92 -2.79
N THR A 14 -8.41 34.37 -3.43
CA THR A 14 -9.77 33.86 -3.15
C THR A 14 -10.44 33.23 -4.35
N VAL A 15 -11.25 32.18 -4.12
CA VAL A 15 -12.19 31.64 -5.11
C VAL A 15 -13.62 31.80 -4.59
N ASP A 16 -14.46 32.47 -5.38
CA ASP A 16 -15.89 32.58 -5.13
C ASP A 16 -16.63 31.53 -5.95
N ILE A 17 -17.45 30.71 -5.32
CA ILE A 17 -18.27 29.68 -5.98
C ILE A 17 -19.75 30.02 -5.74
N SER A 18 -20.47 30.28 -6.82
CA SER A 18 -21.92 30.48 -6.81
C SER A 18 -22.62 29.14 -7.02
N ILE A 19 -23.39 28.72 -6.01
CA ILE A 19 -24.04 27.41 -5.90
C ILE A 19 -25.55 27.62 -6.03
N PRO A 20 -26.18 27.23 -7.15
CA PRO A 20 -27.62 27.40 -7.36
C PRO A 20 -28.47 26.55 -6.40
N PRO A 21 -29.77 26.88 -6.23
CA PRO A 21 -30.69 26.09 -5.41
C PRO A 21 -30.71 24.60 -5.80
N GLY A 22 -30.76 23.74 -4.78
CA GLY A 22 -30.85 22.29 -4.95
C GLY A 22 -29.53 21.57 -5.25
N TRP A 23 -28.39 22.23 -5.07
CA TRP A 23 -27.10 21.55 -4.98
C TRP A 23 -26.71 21.36 -3.50
N LYS A 24 -26.14 20.19 -3.15
CA LYS A 24 -25.44 19.92 -1.89
C LYS A 24 -23.96 20.18 -2.08
N THR A 25 -23.28 20.63 -1.03
CA THR A 25 -21.84 20.93 -1.09
C THR A 25 -21.08 20.14 -0.04
N ASP A 26 -19.98 19.54 -0.46
CA ASP A 26 -19.06 18.82 0.39
C ASP A 26 -17.65 19.35 0.12
N ILE A 27 -17.02 19.94 1.14
CA ILE A 27 -15.71 20.58 1.00
C ILE A 27 -14.68 19.69 1.67
N ILE A 28 -13.70 19.24 0.90
CA ILE A 28 -12.55 18.46 1.38
C ILE A 28 -11.31 19.35 1.27
N LEU A 29 -10.71 19.66 2.40
CA LEU A 29 -9.48 20.43 2.47
C LEU A 29 -8.31 19.47 2.73
N SER A 30 -7.30 19.51 1.87
CA SER A 30 -6.06 18.75 2.04
C SER A 30 -4.92 19.69 2.39
N PHE A 31 -4.27 19.44 3.53
CA PHE A 31 -3.17 20.27 4.03
C PHE A 31 -1.83 19.57 3.81
N ASN A 32 -0.90 20.26 3.15
CA ASN A 32 0.45 19.75 2.92
C ASN A 32 1.31 19.81 4.18
N GLN A 33 2.07 18.75 4.46
CA GLN A 33 2.93 18.56 5.63
C GLN A 33 3.99 19.65 5.85
N LYS A 34 4.32 20.45 4.82
CA LYS A 34 5.46 21.39 4.86
C LYS A 34 5.11 22.78 5.46
N TYR A 35 3.84 23.16 5.60
CA TYR A 35 3.46 24.54 5.94
C TYR A 35 2.28 24.64 6.93
N LYS A 36 2.31 25.60 7.86
CA LYS A 36 1.14 25.99 8.66
C LYS A 36 0.25 26.92 7.83
N GLN A 37 -0.95 26.44 7.48
CA GLN A 37 -1.86 27.07 6.52
C GLN A 37 -3.18 27.49 7.18
N VAL A 38 -3.88 28.47 6.58
CA VAL A 38 -5.25 28.85 6.95
C VAL A 38 -6.07 28.95 5.66
N ILE A 39 -7.10 28.10 5.55
CA ILE A 39 -8.18 28.24 4.57
C ILE A 39 -9.39 28.74 5.33
N ALA A 40 -9.94 29.89 4.94
CA ALA A 40 -11.19 30.41 5.50
C ALA A 40 -12.33 30.15 4.51
N GLU A 41 -13.44 29.64 5.03
CA GLU A 41 -14.68 29.45 4.27
C GLU A 41 -15.77 30.39 4.79
N THR A 42 -16.41 31.13 3.89
CA THR A 42 -17.53 32.02 4.24
C THR A 42 -18.73 31.74 3.35
N TRP A 43 -19.91 31.61 3.97
CA TRP A 43 -21.18 31.33 3.31
C TRP A 43 -22.12 32.55 3.38
N GLY A 44 -22.50 33.09 2.22
CA GLY A 44 -23.46 34.21 2.13
C GLY A 44 -22.91 35.57 2.64
N PRO A 45 -23.77 36.59 2.89
CA PRO A 45 -23.35 37.91 3.38
C PRO A 45 -23.05 37.93 4.90
N SER A 46 -22.98 36.76 5.54
CA SER A 46 -22.79 36.67 6.98
C SER A 46 -21.33 36.98 7.36
N PRO A 47 -21.08 37.80 8.40
CA PRO A 47 -19.72 38.08 8.87
C PRO A 47 -19.13 36.93 9.72
N VAL A 48 -19.83 35.79 9.82
CA VAL A 48 -19.34 34.62 10.54
C VAL A 48 -18.31 33.91 9.66
N VAL A 49 -17.05 34.30 9.85
CA VAL A 49 -15.90 33.51 9.42
C VAL A 49 -15.83 32.30 10.34
N GLU A 50 -16.17 31.11 9.83
CA GLU A 50 -15.77 29.87 10.50
C GLU A 50 -14.26 29.73 10.33
N ASN A 51 -13.50 30.36 11.23
CA ASN A 51 -12.06 30.24 11.33
C ASN A 51 -11.69 28.85 11.87
N TYR A 52 -11.73 27.83 11.03
CA TYR A 52 -11.16 26.51 11.32
C TYR A 52 -10.46 26.12 10.02
N HIS A 53 -9.13 26.12 9.91
CA HIS A 53 -8.25 25.14 10.51
C HIS A 53 -6.84 25.73 10.67
N ARG A 54 -6.49 26.18 11.87
CA ARG A 54 -5.08 26.43 12.21
C ARG A 54 -4.45 25.06 12.48
N ASN A 55 -3.85 24.46 11.46
CA ASN A 55 -3.33 23.11 11.60
C ASN A 55 -1.97 23.13 12.31
N ASP A 56 -1.94 22.64 13.56
CA ASP A 56 -0.70 22.43 14.31
C ASP A 56 -0.14 21.01 14.13
N LYS A 57 -0.84 20.12 13.38
CA LYS A 57 -0.44 18.72 13.15
C LYS A 57 -0.45 18.30 11.68
N VAL A 58 0.49 17.43 11.35
CA VAL A 58 0.80 16.98 9.99
C VAL A 58 -0.26 16.00 9.47
N GLY A 59 -0.88 16.26 8.31
CA GLY A 59 -1.72 15.28 7.59
C GLY A 59 -3.22 15.22 7.95
N GLU A 60 -3.76 16.21 8.66
CA GLU A 60 -5.22 16.29 8.86
C GLU A 60 -5.93 16.70 7.57
N THR A 61 -7.17 16.22 7.36
CA THR A 61 -8.09 16.72 6.33
C THR A 61 -9.23 17.43 7.05
N GLY A 62 -9.47 18.69 6.69
CA GLY A 62 -10.61 19.47 7.18
C GLY A 62 -11.84 19.20 6.31
N ARG A 63 -13.03 19.09 6.90
CA ARG A 63 -14.28 18.92 6.16
C ARG A 63 -15.38 19.80 6.72
N SER A 64 -16.04 20.54 5.84
CA SER A 64 -17.32 21.18 6.11
C SER A 64 -18.39 20.64 5.17
N LYS A 65 -19.61 20.47 5.70
CA LYS A 65 -20.76 19.98 4.94
C LYS A 65 -21.79 21.08 4.79
N GLY A 66 -22.10 21.43 3.55
CA GLY A 66 -23.23 22.28 3.20
C GLY A 66 -24.49 21.45 2.94
N PHE A 67 -25.61 21.80 3.57
CA PHE A 67 -26.92 21.20 3.28
C PHE A 67 -27.48 21.72 1.95
N ALA A 68 -28.39 20.97 1.31
CA ALA A 68 -29.11 21.45 0.12
C ALA A 68 -29.98 22.66 0.49
N GLN A 69 -29.80 23.77 -0.20
CA GLN A 69 -30.43 25.05 0.18
C GLN A 69 -31.42 25.53 -0.88
N LYS A 70 -32.48 26.21 -0.44
CA LYS A 70 -33.60 26.66 -1.29
C LYS A 70 -33.26 27.89 -2.15
N THR A 71 -32.14 28.55 -1.86
CA THR A 71 -31.67 29.77 -2.52
C THR A 71 -30.23 29.61 -2.97
N THR A 72 -29.79 30.42 -3.94
CA THR A 72 -28.37 30.46 -4.35
C THR A 72 -27.48 30.80 -3.15
N GLN A 73 -26.38 30.08 -3.01
CA GLN A 73 -25.35 30.33 -2.01
C GLN A 73 -24.05 30.76 -2.68
N ASN A 74 -23.32 31.66 -2.04
CA ASN A 74 -21.95 31.99 -2.43
C ASN A 74 -21.01 31.43 -1.37
N LEU A 75 -20.08 30.58 -1.80
CA LEU A 75 -18.96 30.09 -1.02
C LEU A 75 -17.71 30.87 -1.40
N ASN A 76 -17.13 31.60 -0.46
CA ASN A 76 -15.82 32.21 -0.61
C ASN A 76 -14.77 31.34 0.08
N LEU A 77 -13.74 30.94 -0.66
CA LEU A 77 -12.56 30.25 -0.13
C LEU A 77 -11.36 31.18 -0.21
N GLU A 78 -10.75 31.49 0.93
CA GLU A 78 -9.55 32.32 1.03
C GLU A 78 -8.34 31.48 1.43
N PHE A 79 -7.25 31.61 0.68
CA PHE A 79 -6.00 30.88 0.92
C PHE A 79 -4.96 31.83 1.52
N SER A 80 -4.47 31.51 2.72
CA SER A 80 -3.44 32.32 3.39
C SER A 80 -2.31 31.48 4.02
N TYR A 81 -1.15 32.11 4.15
CA TYR A 81 0.10 31.53 4.66
C TYR A 81 0.52 32.23 5.95
N THR A 82 1.27 31.54 6.81
CA THR A 82 1.84 32.14 8.02
C THR A 82 2.93 33.16 7.68
N ALA A 83 3.11 34.18 8.54
CA ALA A 83 4.02 35.30 8.31
C ALA A 83 5.46 34.84 8.02
N GLY A 84 6.06 35.39 6.96
CA GLY A 84 7.45 35.09 6.52
C GLY A 84 7.58 34.25 5.25
N MET A 85 6.47 33.90 4.59
CA MET A 85 6.45 33.24 3.28
C MET A 85 5.67 34.10 2.28
N GLU A 86 6.17 34.26 1.05
CA GLU A 86 5.48 34.93 -0.05
C GLU A 86 4.58 33.91 -0.77
N PRO A 87 3.24 34.01 -0.69
CA PRO A 87 2.32 33.19 -1.49
C PRO A 87 2.54 33.38 -2.99
N SER A 88 2.30 32.34 -3.82
CA SER A 88 1.85 32.62 -5.18
C SER A 88 0.47 33.28 -5.09
N THR A 89 0.29 34.42 -5.76
CA THR A 89 -1.03 35.05 -5.88
C THR A 89 -1.91 34.35 -6.91
N LYS A 90 -1.44 33.31 -7.61
CA LYS A 90 -2.22 32.65 -8.68
C LYS A 90 -2.89 31.37 -8.20
N LEU A 91 -4.22 31.34 -8.27
CA LEU A 91 -5.02 30.16 -8.02
C LEU A 91 -5.49 29.53 -9.33
N ASN A 92 -5.54 28.20 -9.39
CA ASN A 92 -6.05 27.48 -10.55
C ASN A 92 -7.19 26.57 -10.14
N VAL A 93 -8.25 26.52 -10.95
CA VAL A 93 -9.43 25.70 -10.65
C VAL A 93 -9.60 24.67 -11.75
N LEU A 94 -9.46 23.40 -11.38
CA LEU A 94 -9.77 22.27 -12.25
C LEU A 94 -11.23 21.89 -12.02
N THR A 95 -12.00 21.82 -13.10
CA THR A 95 -13.41 21.43 -13.05
C THR A 95 -13.55 20.03 -13.62
N GLU A 96 -13.97 19.08 -12.79
CA GLU A 96 -14.30 17.72 -13.21
C GLU A 96 -15.81 17.50 -13.10
N ARG A 97 -16.44 17.05 -14.20
CA ARG A 97 -17.86 16.72 -14.23
C ARG A 97 -18.03 15.20 -14.22
N GLN A 98 -18.76 14.69 -13.23
CA GLN A 98 -19.14 13.28 -13.13
C GLN A 98 -20.65 13.18 -13.34
N GLY A 99 -21.06 12.74 -14.53
CA GLY A 99 -22.48 12.67 -14.88
C GLY A 99 -23.16 14.04 -15.03
N LEU A 100 -24.48 14.08 -14.85
CA LEU A 100 -25.28 15.31 -14.93
C LEU A 100 -25.44 16.00 -13.57
N ASP A 101 -25.13 15.29 -12.50
CA ASP A 101 -25.48 15.61 -11.12
C ASP A 101 -24.28 15.97 -10.25
N THR A 102 -23.04 15.63 -10.61
CA THR A 102 -21.87 15.95 -9.79
C THR A 102 -20.85 16.83 -10.51
N ILE A 103 -20.42 17.90 -9.85
CA ILE A 103 -19.33 18.79 -10.28
C ILE A 103 -18.32 18.88 -9.16
N THR A 104 -17.04 18.70 -9.49
CA THR A 104 -15.93 18.84 -8.56
C THR A 104 -15.05 20.00 -9.00
N TYR A 105 -14.84 20.98 -8.12
CA TYR A 105 -13.82 22.02 -8.28
C TYR A 105 -12.61 21.68 -7.43
N THR A 106 -11.45 21.50 -8.07
CA THR A 106 -10.17 21.37 -7.38
C THR A 106 -9.42 22.68 -7.53
N ILE A 107 -9.34 23.46 -6.46
CA ILE A 107 -8.64 24.74 -6.40
C ILE A 107 -7.19 24.49 -5.97
N LEU A 108 -6.22 24.96 -6.75
CA LEU A 108 -4.79 24.77 -6.56
C LEU A 108 -4.07 26.08 -6.26
N SER A 109 -3.17 26.08 -5.27
CA SER A 109 -2.20 27.16 -4.99
C SER A 109 -0.77 26.62 -4.95
N ARG A 110 0.21 27.40 -5.44
CA ARG A 110 1.65 27.04 -5.49
C ARG A 110 2.53 28.04 -4.72
N ASP A 111 3.81 27.69 -4.53
CA ASP A 111 4.84 28.51 -3.86
C ASP A 111 5.76 29.28 -4.83
N LYS A 112 5.72 28.98 -6.14
CA LYS A 112 6.61 29.58 -7.16
C LYS A 112 5.86 29.97 -8.43
N GLU A 113 6.42 30.96 -9.15
CA GLU A 113 5.92 31.36 -10.47
C GLU A 113 5.87 30.18 -11.45
N GLY A 114 4.66 29.89 -11.92
CA GLY A 114 4.37 28.88 -12.94
C GLY A 114 2.90 28.52 -12.95
N SER A 115 2.35 28.23 -14.13
CA SER A 115 0.99 27.67 -14.22
C SER A 115 0.99 26.28 -13.57
N PRO A 116 0.06 25.98 -12.65
CA PRO A 116 -0.16 24.65 -12.13
C PRO A 116 -0.40 23.65 -13.25
N ALA A 117 0.08 22.41 -13.05
CA ALA A 117 -0.27 21.31 -13.93
C ALA A 117 -1.79 21.06 -13.87
N SER A 118 -2.32 20.32 -14.85
CA SER A 118 -3.73 19.92 -14.88
C SER A 118 -4.14 18.99 -13.72
N THR A 119 -3.23 18.67 -12.79
CA THR A 119 -3.49 17.88 -11.58
C THR A 119 -2.59 18.31 -10.40
N PRO A 120 -3.05 18.20 -9.14
CA PRO A 120 -2.27 18.55 -7.96
C PRO A 120 -0.97 17.74 -7.83
N SER A 121 0.15 18.42 -7.58
CA SER A 121 1.43 17.84 -7.17
C SER A 121 1.55 17.71 -5.64
N SER A 122 2.54 16.97 -5.15
CA SER A 122 2.84 16.88 -3.71
C SER A 122 3.35 18.19 -3.09
N SER A 123 3.60 19.24 -3.90
CA SER A 123 3.85 20.61 -3.45
C SER A 123 2.65 21.54 -3.61
N ASP A 124 1.58 21.11 -4.31
CA ASP A 124 0.41 21.95 -4.55
C ASP A 124 -0.49 21.94 -3.31
N MET A 125 -0.96 23.12 -2.92
CA MET A 125 -2.08 23.24 -1.99
C MET A 125 -3.36 22.98 -2.75
N TYR A 126 -4.29 22.19 -2.21
CA TYR A 126 -5.58 22.06 -2.86
C TYR A 126 -6.80 21.99 -1.94
N ALA A 127 -7.86 22.68 -2.34
CA ALA A 127 -9.20 22.49 -1.81
C ALA A 127 -10.06 21.80 -2.86
N LYS A 128 -10.81 20.78 -2.47
CA LYS A 128 -11.72 20.06 -3.34
C LYS A 128 -13.16 20.32 -2.90
N VAL A 129 -13.90 21.04 -3.73
CA VAL A 129 -15.33 21.34 -3.50
C VAL A 129 -16.15 20.42 -4.40
N ILE A 130 -16.89 19.51 -3.79
CA ILE A 130 -17.77 18.56 -4.48
C ILE A 130 -19.21 19.07 -4.36
N LEU A 131 -19.84 19.31 -5.50
CA LEU A 131 -21.21 19.79 -5.61
C LEU A 131 -22.08 18.68 -6.23
N VAL A 132 -23.19 18.34 -5.56
CA VAL A 132 -24.13 17.30 -6.00
C VAL A 132 -25.53 17.88 -6.17
N ASN A 133 -26.09 17.82 -7.39
CA ASN A 133 -27.42 18.30 -7.73
C ASN A 133 -28.50 17.33 -7.22
N THR A 134 -29.24 17.78 -6.22
CA THR A 134 -30.35 17.03 -5.60
C THR A 134 -31.71 17.24 -6.25
N ASN A 135 -31.83 18.19 -7.18
CA ASN A 135 -33.07 18.44 -7.94
C ASN A 135 -33.17 17.56 -9.20
N LEU A 136 -32.06 16.99 -9.65
CA LEU A 136 -32.11 15.92 -10.65
C LEU A 136 -32.56 14.64 -9.92
N PRO A 137 -33.55 13.89 -10.46
CA PRO A 137 -33.77 12.55 -9.98
C PRO A 137 -32.42 11.82 -10.11
N PRO A 138 -32.02 10.99 -9.12
CA PRO A 138 -30.86 10.12 -9.32
C PRO A 138 -31.05 9.46 -10.69
N THR A 139 -30.02 9.53 -11.54
CA THR A 139 -30.00 8.73 -12.77
C THR A 139 -30.47 7.34 -12.37
N LYS A 140 -31.59 6.88 -12.96
CA LYS A 140 -32.31 5.66 -12.53
C LYS A 140 -31.35 4.48 -12.45
N THR A 141 -30.72 4.35 -11.30
CA THR A 141 -30.35 3.10 -10.69
C THR A 141 -31.66 2.69 -10.01
N ASP A 142 -32.40 1.80 -10.66
CA ASP A 142 -33.43 1.04 -9.97
C ASP A 142 -32.72 0.30 -8.84
N ARG A 143 -32.72 0.91 -7.65
CA ARG A 143 -32.49 0.31 -6.34
C ARG A 143 -32.91 1.35 -5.30
N LYS A 144 -34.19 1.31 -4.95
CA LYS A 144 -34.52 1.34 -3.52
C LYS A 144 -33.90 0.08 -2.93
N THR A 145 -32.62 0.12 -2.62
CA THR A 145 -32.09 -0.72 -1.58
C THR A 145 -32.52 -0.09 -0.27
N ASP A 146 -33.62 -0.63 0.28
CA ASP A 146 -33.74 -0.75 1.73
C ASP A 146 -32.57 -1.64 2.22
N ILE A 147 -31.33 -1.17 2.08
CA ILE A 147 -30.22 -1.67 2.87
C ILE A 147 -30.34 -0.86 4.15
N LYS A 148 -31.05 -1.42 5.12
CA LYS A 148 -30.64 -1.19 6.50
C LYS A 148 -29.13 -1.38 6.52
N PRO A 149 -28.33 -0.41 7.00
CA PRO A 149 -26.94 -0.68 7.25
C PRO A 149 -26.90 -1.96 8.08
N HIS A 150 -26.07 -2.93 7.70
CA HIS A 150 -25.60 -3.91 8.68
C HIS A 150 -24.66 -3.17 9.66
N ALA A 151 -25.22 -2.18 10.36
CA ALA A 151 -24.84 -1.89 11.73
C ALA A 151 -25.29 -3.13 12.50
N GLY A 152 -24.36 -3.99 12.92
CA GLY A 152 -24.79 -5.19 13.65
C GLY A 152 -23.72 -6.08 14.24
N GLU A 153 -22.59 -6.33 13.57
CA GLU A 153 -21.55 -7.18 14.16
C GLU A 153 -20.19 -6.48 14.06
N GLU A 154 -19.66 -6.06 15.22
CA GLU A 154 -18.26 -5.62 15.33
C GLU A 154 -17.28 -6.72 14.90
N THR A 155 -17.70 -7.98 14.97
CA THR A 155 -16.91 -9.16 14.60
C THR A 155 -17.16 -9.56 13.14
N PRO A 156 -16.20 -9.31 12.22
CA PRO A 156 -16.30 -9.80 10.86
C PRO A 156 -16.51 -11.30 10.73
N GLN A 157 -17.40 -11.67 9.80
CA GLN A 157 -17.66 -13.05 9.43
C GLN A 157 -16.52 -13.56 8.55
N LEU A 158 -15.68 -14.47 9.06
CA LEU A 158 -14.54 -15.04 8.32
C LEU A 158 -14.94 -15.67 6.96
N GLY A 159 -16.20 -16.11 6.81
CA GLY A 159 -16.71 -16.61 5.52
C GLY A 159 -16.86 -15.54 4.44
N ASN A 160 -16.87 -14.26 4.82
CA ASN A 160 -17.06 -13.12 3.92
C ASN A 160 -15.73 -12.49 3.45
N ILE A 161 -14.59 -12.91 4.01
CA ILE A 161 -13.28 -12.31 3.73
C ILE A 161 -12.49 -13.23 2.82
N GLN A 162 -11.83 -12.69 1.79
CA GLN A 162 -10.90 -13.44 0.96
C GLN A 162 -9.67 -13.83 1.77
N ALA A 163 -9.30 -15.11 1.74
CA ALA A 163 -8.33 -15.69 2.66
C ALA A 163 -6.91 -15.14 2.51
N GLU A 164 -6.55 -14.63 1.32
CA GLU A 164 -5.23 -14.08 1.10
C GLU A 164 -4.99 -12.79 1.89
N ILE A 165 -6.07 -12.05 2.22
CA ILE A 165 -6.02 -10.92 3.14
C ILE A 165 -5.67 -11.42 4.54
N VAL A 166 -6.51 -12.30 5.08
CA VAL A 166 -6.40 -12.89 6.42
C VAL A 166 -6.98 -14.31 6.41
N PRO A 167 -6.34 -15.32 7.02
CA PRO A 167 -5.01 -15.29 7.63
C PRO A 167 -3.85 -15.22 6.62
N GLY A 168 -4.11 -15.32 5.32
CA GLY A 168 -3.14 -15.48 4.23
C GLY A 168 -3.06 -16.92 3.75
N LEU A 169 -2.82 -17.15 2.45
CA LEU A 169 -2.62 -18.49 1.89
C LEU A 169 -1.14 -18.85 1.98
N ASN A 170 -0.82 -19.87 2.77
CA ASN A 170 0.48 -20.50 2.67
C ASN A 170 0.62 -21.13 1.28
N LYS A 171 1.83 -21.04 0.71
CA LYS A 171 2.05 -21.35 -0.70
C LYS A 171 3.48 -21.78 -0.98
N ALA A 172 3.66 -22.66 -1.97
CA ALA A 172 4.97 -22.96 -2.57
C ALA A 172 5.10 -22.34 -3.97
N PHE A 173 3.96 -22.27 -4.66
CA PHE A 173 3.79 -21.66 -5.98
C PHE A 173 2.70 -20.60 -5.91
N GLU A 174 2.88 -19.52 -6.66
CA GLU A 174 1.85 -18.51 -6.84
C GLU A 174 1.81 -18.04 -8.30
N TYR A 175 0.60 -17.93 -8.83
CA TYR A 175 0.34 -17.48 -10.18
C TYR A 175 -0.55 -16.22 -10.14
N PHE A 176 -0.21 -15.26 -10.98
CA PHE A 176 -0.96 -14.03 -11.14
C PHE A 176 -1.50 -13.95 -12.56
N VAL A 177 -2.82 -13.83 -12.70
CA VAL A 177 -3.48 -13.58 -13.98
C VAL A 177 -4.02 -12.17 -13.95
N PHE A 178 -3.30 -11.22 -14.55
CA PHE A 178 -3.75 -9.84 -14.67
C PHE A 178 -4.61 -9.70 -15.92
N PHE A 179 -5.70 -8.95 -15.80
CA PHE A 179 -6.70 -8.90 -16.86
C PHE A 179 -7.33 -7.52 -17.04
N GLN A 180 -7.90 -7.34 -18.23
CA GLN A 180 -8.88 -6.32 -18.53
C GLN A 180 -10.26 -6.98 -18.62
N ILE A 181 -11.29 -6.31 -18.11
CA ILE A 181 -12.68 -6.70 -18.34
C ILE A 181 -13.05 -6.26 -19.76
N ASP A 182 -13.47 -7.23 -20.58
CA ASP A 182 -13.75 -7.04 -22.00
C ASP A 182 -15.27 -7.13 -22.27
N ASN A 183 -15.90 -8.26 -21.93
CA ASN A 183 -17.36 -8.41 -21.93
C ASN A 183 -17.89 -8.45 -20.49
N LEU A 184 -18.54 -7.37 -20.02
CA LEU A 184 -19.05 -7.28 -18.65
C LEU A 184 -20.09 -8.37 -18.31
N LYS A 185 -20.98 -8.72 -19.25
CA LYS A 185 -21.97 -9.79 -19.02
C LYS A 185 -21.25 -11.14 -18.88
N GLY A 186 -20.36 -11.46 -19.81
CA GLY A 186 -19.55 -12.68 -19.77
C GLY A 186 -18.70 -12.77 -18.50
N PHE A 187 -18.13 -11.64 -18.07
CA PHE A 187 -17.39 -11.55 -16.82
C PHE A 187 -18.26 -11.92 -15.62
N ARG A 188 -19.44 -11.29 -15.49
CA ARG A 188 -20.39 -11.54 -14.39
C ARG A 188 -20.88 -12.99 -14.36
N ASP A 189 -21.24 -13.53 -15.51
CA ASP A 189 -21.72 -14.91 -15.65
C ASP A 189 -20.64 -15.93 -15.24
N THR A 190 -19.40 -15.75 -15.70
CA THR A 190 -18.27 -16.61 -15.31
C THR A 190 -17.91 -16.43 -13.84
N MET A 191 -17.88 -15.20 -13.33
CA MET A 191 -17.62 -14.94 -11.92
C MET A 191 -18.61 -15.66 -11.01
N LYS A 192 -19.92 -15.56 -11.32
CA LYS A 192 -20.99 -16.18 -10.55
C LYS A 192 -20.90 -17.69 -10.54
N SER A 193 -20.71 -18.30 -11.72
CA SER A 193 -20.86 -19.75 -11.89
C SER A 193 -19.56 -20.53 -11.64
N GLN A 194 -18.40 -19.96 -12.00
CA GLN A 194 -17.14 -20.69 -12.03
C GLN A 194 -16.11 -20.20 -11.00
N VAL A 195 -16.13 -18.92 -10.64
CA VAL A 195 -15.03 -18.32 -9.86
C VAL A 195 -15.37 -18.15 -8.39
N ILE A 196 -16.46 -17.45 -8.05
CA ILE A 196 -16.84 -17.15 -6.65
C ILE A 196 -16.92 -18.42 -5.79
N PRO A 197 -17.49 -19.54 -6.25
CA PRO A 197 -17.51 -20.79 -5.47
C PRO A 197 -16.12 -21.35 -5.14
N LYS A 198 -15.09 -20.95 -5.89
CA LYS A 198 -13.69 -21.39 -5.73
C LYS A 198 -12.81 -20.36 -5.00
N ILE A 199 -13.35 -19.17 -4.68
CA ILE A 199 -12.59 -18.17 -3.92
C ILE A 199 -12.36 -18.68 -2.49
N SER A 200 -11.10 -18.64 -2.06
CA SER A 200 -10.70 -19.03 -0.72
C SER A 200 -11.23 -18.02 0.30
N THR A 201 -11.97 -18.50 1.31
CA THR A 201 -12.46 -17.67 2.41
C THR A 201 -11.56 -17.80 3.64
N ALA A 202 -11.48 -16.73 4.44
CA ALA A 202 -10.70 -16.73 5.67
C ALA A 202 -11.12 -17.88 6.60
N ARG A 203 -12.42 -18.20 6.66
CA ARG A 203 -12.95 -19.34 7.44
C ARG A 203 -12.30 -20.65 7.02
N ALA A 204 -12.36 -20.98 5.74
CA ALA A 204 -11.86 -22.25 5.22
C ALA A 204 -10.35 -22.41 5.48
N VAL A 205 -9.58 -21.34 5.29
CA VAL A 205 -8.13 -21.36 5.49
C VAL A 205 -7.75 -21.39 6.96
N PHE A 206 -8.46 -20.65 7.81
CA PHE A 206 -8.27 -20.66 9.25
C PHE A 206 -8.52 -22.07 9.84
N ASP A 207 -9.59 -22.74 9.39
CA ASP A 207 -9.90 -24.12 9.80
C ASP A 207 -8.84 -25.12 9.31
N MET A 208 -8.30 -24.93 8.10
CA MET A 208 -7.20 -25.76 7.60
C MET A 208 -5.88 -25.51 8.34
N LEU A 209 -5.59 -24.28 8.80
CA LEU A 209 -4.41 -23.99 9.63
C LEU A 209 -4.45 -24.79 10.93
N LYS A 210 -5.62 -24.87 11.59
CA LYS A 210 -5.83 -25.70 12.79
C LYS A 210 -5.60 -27.20 12.54
N LYS A 211 -5.71 -27.66 11.29
CA LYS A 211 -5.54 -29.07 10.87
C LYS A 211 -4.18 -29.36 10.23
N GLY A 212 -3.23 -28.43 10.27
CA GLY A 212 -1.89 -28.61 9.71
C GLY A 212 -1.75 -28.25 8.23
N PHE A 213 -2.30 -27.10 7.82
CA PHE A 213 -2.02 -26.49 6.50
C PHE A 213 -0.49 -26.45 6.26
N PRO A 214 0.01 -26.88 5.10
CA PRO A 214 1.43 -26.83 4.81
C PRO A 214 2.04 -25.43 4.99
N GLY A 215 3.29 -25.36 5.45
CA GLY A 215 4.01 -24.09 5.57
C GLY A 215 4.40 -23.52 4.21
N SER A 216 4.49 -22.20 4.10
CA SER A 216 5.00 -21.54 2.88
C SER A 216 6.40 -22.02 2.49
N GLY A 217 6.65 -22.08 1.19
CA GLY A 217 7.90 -22.55 0.59
C GLY A 217 8.01 -24.07 0.45
N LEU A 218 7.07 -24.84 0.99
CA LEU A 218 7.10 -26.31 0.96
C LEU A 218 6.16 -26.85 -0.12
N SER A 219 6.71 -27.38 -1.21
CA SER A 219 5.90 -28.13 -2.19
C SER A 219 5.37 -29.42 -1.57
N LYS A 220 4.16 -29.82 -1.94
CA LYS A 220 3.52 -31.05 -1.46
C LYS A 220 2.60 -31.61 -2.55
N ASP A 221 3.04 -32.67 -3.22
CA ASP A 221 2.32 -33.24 -4.36
C ASP A 221 0.97 -33.86 -3.97
N SER A 222 0.83 -34.35 -2.74
CA SER A 222 -0.45 -34.86 -2.22
C SER A 222 -1.44 -33.77 -1.80
N TRP A 223 -1.05 -32.48 -1.86
CA TRP A 223 -1.93 -31.38 -1.46
C TRP A 223 -2.78 -30.91 -2.63
N GLU A 224 -4.10 -31.10 -2.52
CA GLU A 224 -5.04 -30.81 -3.61
C GLU A 224 -5.62 -29.40 -3.56
N TYR A 225 -5.65 -28.77 -2.39
CA TYR A 225 -6.24 -27.44 -2.25
C TYR A 225 -5.42 -26.38 -3.00
N VAL A 226 -6.11 -25.66 -3.89
CA VAL A 226 -5.60 -24.49 -4.60
C VAL A 226 -6.33 -23.27 -4.05
N GLY A 227 -5.55 -22.31 -3.57
CA GLY A 227 -6.10 -21.05 -3.11
C GLY A 227 -6.39 -20.11 -4.28
N CYS A 228 -7.48 -19.36 -4.19
CA CYS A 228 -7.86 -18.38 -5.21
C CYS A 228 -8.38 -17.10 -4.55
N SER A 229 -7.93 -15.94 -5.02
CA SER A 229 -8.42 -14.62 -4.64
C SER A 229 -8.48 -13.71 -5.87
N VAL A 230 -9.31 -12.69 -5.83
CA VAL A 230 -9.50 -11.72 -6.91
C VAL A 230 -9.55 -10.30 -6.39
N GLY A 231 -8.76 -9.42 -7.00
CA GLY A 231 -8.73 -7.99 -6.72
C GLY A 231 -8.97 -7.16 -7.98
N PHE A 232 -9.48 -5.94 -7.78
CA PHE A 232 -9.79 -5.00 -8.86
C PHE A 232 -9.06 -3.68 -8.65
N SER A 233 -8.48 -3.12 -9.71
CA SER A 233 -7.94 -1.76 -9.66
C SER A 233 -9.08 -0.75 -9.59
N SER A 234 -8.79 0.53 -9.29
CA SER A 234 -9.84 1.56 -9.34
C SER A 234 -10.52 1.64 -10.71
N ARG A 235 -9.78 1.39 -11.80
CA ARG A 235 -10.34 1.32 -13.15
C ARG A 235 -11.29 0.13 -13.31
N GLY A 236 -10.90 -1.04 -12.81
CA GLY A 236 -11.73 -2.24 -12.85
C GLY A 236 -13.02 -2.07 -12.07
N LEU A 237 -12.96 -1.51 -10.85
CA LEU A 237 -14.15 -1.20 -10.06
C LEU A 237 -15.11 -0.24 -10.78
N SER A 238 -14.58 0.81 -11.42
CA SER A 238 -15.40 1.71 -12.23
C SER A 238 -16.13 0.99 -13.38
N LYS A 239 -15.47 0.05 -14.07
CA LYS A 239 -16.13 -0.78 -15.10
C LYS A 239 -17.23 -1.68 -14.53
N LEU A 240 -17.14 -2.05 -13.26
CA LEU A 240 -18.13 -2.87 -12.57
C LEU A 240 -19.31 -2.04 -12.02
N GLY A 241 -19.22 -0.71 -12.08
CA GLY A 241 -20.22 0.22 -11.55
C GLY A 241 -19.99 0.62 -10.08
N LEU A 242 -18.84 0.29 -9.51
CA LEU A 242 -18.47 0.63 -8.13
C LEU A 242 -17.54 1.85 -8.16
N THR A 243 -18.12 3.05 -8.12
CA THR A 243 -17.41 4.32 -8.32
C THR A 243 -17.24 5.14 -7.04
N ASP A 244 -17.73 4.67 -5.90
CA ASP A 244 -17.58 5.36 -4.62
C ASP A 244 -16.11 5.60 -4.29
N TYR A 245 -15.82 6.76 -3.71
CA TYR A 245 -14.50 7.07 -3.20
C TYR A 245 -14.20 6.24 -1.95
N LEU A 246 -13.13 5.46 -2.00
CA LEU A 246 -12.63 4.64 -0.91
C LEU A 246 -11.63 5.40 -0.04
N TYR A 247 -11.66 6.73 0.02
CA TYR A 247 -10.83 7.50 0.96
C TYR A 247 -9.33 7.14 0.93
N ASP A 248 -8.82 6.83 -0.26
CA ASP A 248 -7.42 6.50 -0.52
C ASP A 248 -7.01 7.01 -1.91
N GLU A 249 -6.27 8.11 -1.95
CA GLU A 249 -5.92 8.79 -3.20
C GLU A 249 -5.00 7.93 -4.08
N ALA A 250 -3.98 7.29 -3.48
CA ALA A 250 -3.08 6.37 -4.17
C ALA A 250 -3.86 5.29 -4.95
N PHE A 251 -4.82 4.60 -4.32
CA PHE A 251 -5.65 3.60 -5.01
C PHE A 251 -6.40 4.16 -6.22
N HIS A 252 -7.07 5.31 -6.06
CA HIS A 252 -7.86 5.91 -7.15
C HIS A 252 -7.01 6.49 -8.28
N ARG A 253 -5.78 6.93 -8.00
CA ARG A 253 -4.82 7.35 -9.01
C ARG A 253 -4.17 6.19 -9.75
N GLY A 254 -4.03 5.04 -9.10
CA GLY A 254 -3.32 3.88 -9.61
C GLY A 254 -1.80 4.02 -9.48
N GLN A 255 -1.09 2.90 -9.36
CA GLN A 255 0.30 2.91 -8.94
C GLN A 255 1.25 3.52 -9.98
N ARG A 256 0.94 3.41 -11.29
CA ARG A 256 1.74 4.05 -12.35
C ARG A 256 1.93 5.55 -12.12
N ARG A 257 0.87 6.23 -11.67
CA ARG A 257 0.87 7.67 -11.39
C ARG A 257 1.45 8.03 -10.03
N ASP A 258 1.61 7.04 -9.15
CA ASP A 258 2.20 7.17 -7.82
C ASP A 258 3.69 6.78 -7.84
N ALA A 259 4.17 6.15 -8.93
CA ALA A 259 5.53 5.61 -9.05
C ALA A 259 6.62 6.65 -8.80
N LYS A 260 6.43 7.89 -9.25
CA LYS A 260 7.37 9.00 -8.97
C LYS A 260 7.47 9.30 -7.48
N ASP A 261 6.32 9.30 -6.78
CA ASP A 261 6.24 9.58 -5.35
C ASP A 261 6.81 8.41 -4.51
N LEU A 262 6.79 7.19 -5.06
CA LEU A 262 7.48 6.02 -4.50
C LEU A 262 9.00 6.05 -4.74
N GLY A 263 9.47 6.92 -5.64
CA GLY A 263 10.87 7.03 -6.06
C GLY A 263 11.30 5.94 -7.03
N ASP A 264 10.38 5.44 -7.86
CA ASP A 264 10.72 4.53 -8.94
C ASP A 264 11.60 5.25 -9.99
N ASN A 265 12.47 4.48 -10.65
CA ASN A 265 13.19 5.00 -11.81
C ASN A 265 12.22 5.24 -12.97
N GLY A 266 12.51 6.26 -13.78
CA GLY A 266 11.68 6.64 -14.91
C GLY A 266 12.11 7.99 -15.49
N LYS A 267 11.29 8.51 -16.39
CA LYS A 267 11.54 9.76 -17.11
C LYS A 267 10.26 10.57 -17.23
N ASP A 268 10.39 11.90 -17.16
CA ASP A 268 9.27 12.80 -17.47
C ASP A 268 9.17 12.97 -19.00
N VAL A 269 8.06 12.53 -19.59
CA VAL A 269 7.76 12.65 -21.02
C VAL A 269 6.46 13.41 -21.18
N GLY A 270 6.51 14.59 -21.81
CA GLY A 270 5.31 15.42 -22.04
C GLY A 270 4.58 15.85 -20.76
N GLY A 271 5.30 16.01 -19.64
CA GLY A 271 4.72 16.37 -18.34
C GLY A 271 4.12 15.21 -17.55
N VAL A 272 4.25 13.97 -18.05
CA VAL A 272 3.84 12.75 -17.36
C VAL A 272 5.07 11.92 -17.02
N PHE A 273 5.13 11.43 -15.78
CA PHE A 273 6.19 10.51 -15.37
C PHE A 273 5.92 9.11 -15.92
N GLU A 274 6.84 8.59 -16.74
CA GLU A 274 6.83 7.22 -17.24
C GLU A 274 7.83 6.39 -16.43
N PRO A 275 7.38 5.44 -15.59
CA PRO A 275 8.29 4.59 -14.83
C PRO A 275 8.98 3.57 -15.75
N ASP A 276 10.22 3.19 -15.41
CA ASP A 276 11.03 2.18 -16.11
C ASP A 276 10.57 0.75 -15.79
N TRP A 277 9.26 0.52 -15.87
CA TRP A 277 8.62 -0.77 -15.64
C TRP A 277 8.62 -1.64 -16.90
N ASP A 278 8.38 -2.94 -16.70
CA ASP A 278 8.19 -3.85 -17.81
C ASP A 278 6.92 -3.45 -18.59
N ALA A 279 7.02 -3.48 -19.92
CA ALA A 279 6.00 -2.91 -20.82
C ALA A 279 4.56 -3.37 -20.54
N LYS A 280 4.37 -4.61 -20.04
CA LYS A 280 3.05 -5.14 -19.71
C LYS A 280 2.39 -4.47 -18.49
N PHE A 281 3.17 -3.95 -17.54
CA PHE A 281 2.66 -3.17 -16.41
C PHE A 281 2.36 -1.72 -16.81
N LEU A 282 2.80 -1.27 -17.99
CA LEU A 282 2.43 0.03 -18.56
C LEU A 282 1.08 0.00 -19.28
N LEU A 283 0.47 -1.18 -19.45
CA LEU A 283 -0.89 -1.33 -19.98
C LEU A 283 -1.94 -1.12 -18.88
N ASP A 284 -3.18 -0.86 -19.28
CA ASP A 284 -4.29 -0.83 -18.33
C ASP A 284 -4.59 -2.22 -17.77
N ILE A 285 -4.78 -2.30 -16.45
CA ILE A 285 -5.12 -3.51 -15.72
C ILE A 285 -6.40 -3.23 -14.93
N ASP A 286 -7.44 -4.04 -15.11
CA ASP A 286 -8.70 -3.94 -14.36
C ASP A 286 -8.69 -4.79 -13.09
N GLY A 287 -7.96 -5.91 -13.10
CA GLY A 287 -7.91 -6.79 -11.95
C GLY A 287 -6.84 -7.85 -12.07
N VAL A 288 -6.75 -8.64 -11.00
CA VAL A 288 -5.80 -9.73 -10.85
C VAL A 288 -6.45 -10.89 -10.13
N PHE A 289 -6.24 -12.10 -10.64
CA PHE A 289 -6.43 -13.33 -9.87
C PHE A 289 -5.10 -13.74 -9.24
N GLN A 290 -5.13 -14.06 -7.96
CA GLN A 290 -4.03 -14.66 -7.21
C GLN A 290 -4.37 -16.13 -6.97
N ILE A 291 -3.54 -17.03 -7.50
CA ILE A 291 -3.72 -18.46 -7.39
C ILE A 291 -2.52 -19.05 -6.65
N THR A 292 -2.75 -19.68 -5.51
CA THR A 292 -1.68 -20.23 -4.67
C THR A 292 -1.76 -21.75 -4.62
N ALA A 293 -0.63 -22.44 -4.67
CA ALA A 293 -0.61 -23.89 -4.58
C ALA A 293 0.61 -24.43 -3.83
N HIS A 294 0.45 -25.63 -3.26
CA HIS A 294 1.56 -26.48 -2.84
C HIS A 294 1.91 -27.56 -3.86
N ASN A 295 0.95 -27.92 -4.74
CA ASN A 295 1.15 -28.78 -5.88
C ASN A 295 1.12 -27.94 -7.18
N ASN A 296 2.27 -27.86 -7.87
CA ASN A 296 2.42 -27.07 -9.10
C ASN A 296 1.49 -27.54 -10.24
N THR A 297 1.22 -28.85 -10.33
CA THR A 297 0.31 -29.40 -11.33
C THR A 297 -1.12 -28.91 -11.07
N LYS A 298 -1.60 -29.01 -9.82
CA LYS A 298 -2.94 -28.50 -9.45
C LYS A 298 -3.09 -27.00 -9.66
N GLY A 299 -2.05 -26.22 -9.32
CA GLY A 299 -2.02 -24.78 -9.60
C GLY A 299 -2.15 -24.45 -11.09
N ARG A 300 -1.39 -25.14 -11.95
CA ARG A 300 -1.47 -24.95 -13.41
C ARG A 300 -2.79 -25.41 -14.01
N GLU A 301 -3.35 -26.52 -13.52
CA GLU A 301 -4.68 -27.00 -13.90
C GLU A 301 -5.74 -25.93 -13.60
N PHE A 302 -5.70 -25.34 -12.39
CA PHE A 302 -6.62 -24.27 -12.00
C PHE A 302 -6.50 -23.04 -12.91
N VAL A 303 -5.28 -22.58 -13.19
CA VAL A 303 -5.05 -21.45 -14.12
C VAL A 303 -5.56 -21.76 -15.53
N SER A 304 -5.33 -22.99 -16.01
CA SER A 304 -5.82 -23.43 -17.32
C SER A 304 -7.35 -23.42 -17.38
N GLN A 305 -8.01 -23.96 -16.35
CA GLN A 305 -9.47 -23.94 -16.26
C GLN A 305 -10.02 -22.52 -16.20
N LEU A 306 -9.43 -21.65 -15.36
CA LEU A 306 -9.83 -20.25 -15.26
C LEU A 306 -9.74 -19.54 -16.62
N ARG A 307 -8.67 -19.77 -17.38
CA ARG A 307 -8.52 -19.22 -18.74
C ARG A 307 -9.60 -19.75 -19.69
N SER A 308 -9.88 -21.05 -19.66
CA SER A 308 -10.93 -21.65 -20.49
C SER A 308 -12.32 -21.10 -20.16
N ASP A 309 -12.64 -20.96 -18.87
CA ASP A 309 -13.93 -20.44 -18.40
C ASP A 309 -14.18 -19.02 -18.90
N PHE A 310 -13.14 -18.18 -18.92
CA PHE A 310 -13.23 -16.81 -19.43
C PHE A 310 -13.08 -16.68 -20.94
N ALA A 311 -12.37 -17.61 -21.61
CA ALA A 311 -12.32 -17.66 -23.07
C ALA A 311 -13.71 -17.97 -23.64
N TYR A 312 -14.47 -18.86 -22.99
CA TYR A 312 -15.84 -19.19 -23.39
C TYR A 312 -16.79 -17.98 -23.31
N SER A 313 -16.72 -17.21 -22.22
CA SER A 313 -17.59 -16.04 -22.03
C SER A 313 -17.06 -14.75 -22.66
N MET A 314 -15.80 -14.76 -23.11
CA MET A 314 -15.02 -13.58 -23.49
C MET A 314 -15.03 -12.50 -22.38
N GLY A 315 -15.19 -12.90 -21.11
CA GLY A 315 -15.40 -11.97 -20.01
C GLY A 315 -14.16 -11.11 -19.70
N ILE A 316 -12.96 -11.66 -19.92
CA ILE A 316 -11.71 -10.94 -19.72
C ILE A 316 -10.75 -11.13 -20.89
N LYS A 317 -9.86 -10.16 -21.04
CA LYS A 317 -8.63 -10.26 -21.82
C LYS A 317 -7.44 -10.31 -20.87
N GLN A 318 -6.63 -11.37 -20.93
CA GLN A 318 -5.40 -11.45 -20.13
C GLN A 318 -4.38 -10.40 -20.61
N VAL A 319 -3.87 -9.59 -19.68
CA VAL A 319 -2.83 -8.59 -19.93
C VAL A 319 -1.45 -9.21 -19.79
N LEU A 320 -1.21 -9.84 -18.65
CA LEU A 320 0.04 -10.54 -18.34
C LEU A 320 -0.20 -11.69 -17.35
N PHE A 321 0.71 -12.63 -17.37
CA PHE A 321 0.71 -13.79 -16.49
C PHE A 321 2.07 -13.92 -15.83
N LEU A 322 2.09 -14.13 -14.51
CA LEU A 322 3.30 -14.46 -13.77
C LEU A 322 3.13 -15.82 -13.11
N SER A 323 4.20 -16.61 -13.14
CA SER A 323 4.33 -17.86 -12.41
C SER A 323 5.55 -17.75 -11.51
N THR A 324 5.34 -17.87 -10.21
CA THR A 324 6.38 -17.70 -9.20
C THR A 324 6.44 -18.90 -8.29
N LYS A 325 7.60 -19.12 -7.70
CA LYS A 325 7.85 -20.20 -6.76
C LYS A 325 8.86 -19.71 -5.72
N PHE A 326 8.76 -20.26 -4.52
CA PHE A 326 9.83 -20.09 -3.54
C PHE A 326 11.15 -20.67 -4.05
N ARG A 327 12.26 -20.12 -3.53
CA ARG A 327 13.61 -20.62 -3.77
C ARG A 327 13.73 -22.10 -3.36
N PRO A 328 14.62 -22.89 -3.99
CA PRO A 328 14.79 -24.30 -3.63
C PRO A 328 15.34 -24.46 -2.20
N MET A 329 15.21 -25.65 -1.63
CA MET A 329 15.86 -25.98 -0.36
C MET A 329 17.39 -25.85 -0.48
N PRO A 330 18.09 -25.39 0.57
CA PRO A 330 17.57 -25.01 1.90
C PRO A 330 17.05 -23.56 1.99
N PHE A 331 17.01 -22.81 0.89
CA PHE A 331 16.73 -21.37 0.86
C PHE A 331 15.24 -21.01 0.74
N THR A 332 14.33 -21.97 0.86
CA THR A 332 12.86 -21.77 0.73
C THR A 332 12.29 -20.66 1.61
N ARG A 333 12.94 -20.33 2.72
CA ARG A 333 12.51 -19.27 3.65
C ARG A 333 13.16 -17.91 3.39
N GLN A 334 14.08 -17.82 2.43
CA GLN A 334 14.89 -16.63 2.18
C GLN A 334 14.44 -15.91 0.91
N GLU A 335 14.57 -14.58 0.89
CA GLU A 335 14.56 -13.81 -0.35
C GLU A 335 15.93 -13.90 -1.05
N HIS A 336 16.12 -13.24 -2.20
CA HIS A 336 17.31 -13.47 -3.04
C HIS A 336 18.61 -12.86 -2.50
N PHE A 337 18.59 -11.88 -1.59
CA PHE A 337 19.79 -11.47 -0.86
C PHE A 337 20.21 -12.46 0.24
N GLY A 338 19.39 -13.48 0.51
CA GLY A 338 19.67 -14.58 1.44
C GLY A 338 19.09 -14.40 2.84
N PHE A 339 18.23 -13.41 3.08
CA PHE A 339 17.61 -13.15 4.37
C PHE A 339 16.27 -13.86 4.52
N ARG A 340 16.08 -14.54 5.65
CA ARG A 340 14.80 -15.17 5.98
C ARG A 340 13.68 -14.12 6.08
N ASP A 341 12.62 -14.33 5.32
CA ASP A 341 11.43 -13.46 5.29
C ASP A 341 10.21 -14.13 5.94
N GLY A 342 9.12 -13.37 6.09
CA GLY A 342 7.82 -13.85 6.55
C GLY A 342 7.68 -14.04 8.06
N ILE A 343 8.58 -13.44 8.87
CA ILE A 343 8.60 -13.58 10.34
C ILE A 343 7.61 -12.64 11.01
N SER A 344 7.83 -11.31 10.94
CA SER A 344 7.02 -10.33 11.68
C SER A 344 5.88 -9.81 10.82
N LYS A 345 4.64 -10.01 11.27
CA LYS A 345 3.41 -9.50 10.62
C LYS A 345 2.43 -9.04 11.70
N PRO A 346 1.52 -8.08 11.41
CA PRO A 346 0.44 -7.77 12.32
C PRO A 346 -0.50 -8.97 12.49
N GLU A 347 -0.94 -9.17 13.74
CA GLU A 347 -1.80 -10.26 14.19
C GLU A 347 -3.09 -9.68 14.80
N PHE A 348 -4.22 -10.35 14.61
CA PHE A 348 -5.51 -9.86 15.10
C PHE A 348 -6.37 -11.04 15.54
N LYS A 349 -6.84 -10.95 16.79
CA LYS A 349 -7.51 -12.06 17.49
C LYS A 349 -8.82 -12.41 16.78
N GLY A 350 -9.04 -13.70 16.56
CA GLY A 350 -10.21 -14.25 15.86
C GLY A 350 -10.04 -14.38 14.34
N TYR A 351 -8.87 -14.01 13.77
CA TYR A 351 -8.65 -14.04 12.33
C TYR A 351 -7.31 -14.67 11.92
N THR A 352 -6.23 -14.31 12.62
CA THR A 352 -4.91 -14.90 12.38
C THR A 352 -4.46 -15.78 13.53
N PHE A 353 -5.03 -15.56 14.71
CA PHE A 353 -4.84 -16.40 15.88
C PHE A 353 -6.12 -16.42 16.72
N ASP A 354 -6.29 -17.47 17.51
CA ASP A 354 -7.27 -17.59 18.59
C ASP A 354 -6.71 -18.47 19.70
N ASP A 355 -7.57 -18.94 20.61
CA ASP A 355 -7.13 -19.75 21.74
C ASP A 355 -6.70 -21.17 21.30
N GLU A 356 -7.12 -21.66 20.12
CA GLU A 356 -6.74 -22.96 19.53
C GLU A 356 -5.57 -22.85 18.52
N LEU A 357 -5.43 -21.70 17.88
CA LEU A 357 -4.36 -21.36 16.94
C LEU A 357 -3.58 -20.16 17.48
N PRO A 358 -2.55 -20.36 18.32
CA PRO A 358 -1.83 -19.26 18.95
C PRO A 358 -0.99 -18.47 17.93
N ILE A 359 -0.61 -17.24 18.30
CA ILE A 359 0.35 -16.45 17.52
C ILE A 359 1.63 -17.27 17.35
N ARG A 360 2.00 -17.52 16.09
CA ARG A 360 3.19 -18.31 15.76
C ARG A 360 4.47 -17.66 16.29
N PHE A 361 4.64 -16.37 16.10
CA PHE A 361 5.84 -15.62 16.49
C PHE A 361 5.50 -14.54 17.53
N PRO A 362 5.64 -14.83 18.83
CA PRO A 362 5.49 -13.82 19.89
C PRO A 362 6.35 -12.58 19.64
N GLY A 363 5.82 -11.40 20.00
CA GLY A 363 6.41 -10.09 19.66
C GLY A 363 5.91 -9.51 18.34
N SER A 364 5.13 -10.26 17.55
CA SER A 364 4.32 -9.68 16.47
C SER A 364 3.29 -8.68 17.03
N PRO A 365 3.07 -7.53 16.38
CA PRO A 365 2.12 -6.53 16.86
C PRO A 365 0.68 -7.07 16.79
N VAL A 366 -0.04 -7.00 17.90
CA VAL A 366 -1.48 -7.25 17.93
C VAL A 366 -2.21 -5.95 17.65
N VAL A 367 -3.05 -5.93 16.62
CA VAL A 367 -3.74 -4.73 16.13
C VAL A 367 -5.24 -4.97 15.99
N ASP A 368 -6.00 -3.88 15.92
CA ASP A 368 -7.42 -3.96 15.57
C ASP A 368 -7.58 -4.35 14.08
N PRO A 369 -8.61 -5.15 13.72
CA PRO A 369 -8.76 -5.73 12.38
C PRO A 369 -8.92 -4.66 11.29
N GLY A 370 -9.44 -3.48 11.63
CA GLY A 370 -9.66 -2.35 10.74
C GLY A 370 -8.39 -1.72 10.16
N LEU A 371 -7.23 -2.08 10.67
CA LEU A 371 -5.95 -1.76 10.03
C LEU A 371 -5.78 -2.49 8.69
N ILE A 372 -6.41 -3.66 8.54
CA ILE A 372 -6.33 -4.52 7.35
C ILE A 372 -7.68 -4.61 6.63
N LEU A 373 -8.80 -4.68 7.36
CA LEU A 373 -10.15 -4.89 6.84
C LEU A 373 -10.95 -3.58 6.87
N MET A 374 -11.39 -3.06 5.72
CA MET A 374 -12.18 -1.83 5.66
C MET A 374 -13.49 -1.92 6.44
N GLY A 375 -13.88 -0.80 7.04
CA GLY A 375 -15.14 -0.68 7.77
C GLY A 375 -15.17 -1.37 9.13
N ARG A 376 -14.03 -1.91 9.61
CA ARG A 376 -13.92 -2.61 10.90
C ARG A 376 -13.27 -1.72 11.96
N LYS A 377 -13.38 -2.14 13.22
CA LYS A 377 -12.74 -1.44 14.35
C LYS A 377 -11.25 -1.22 14.04
N GLY A 378 -10.77 0.02 14.15
CA GLY A 378 -9.40 0.40 13.78
C GLY A 378 -9.25 1.00 12.38
N ASP A 379 -10.27 0.91 11.51
CA ASP A 379 -10.31 1.68 10.27
C ASP A 379 -10.76 3.12 10.57
N ILE A 380 -9.86 4.08 10.46
CA ILE A 380 -10.13 5.52 10.67
C ILE A 380 -11.23 6.03 9.72
N GLU A 381 -11.40 5.36 8.57
CA GLU A 381 -12.38 5.71 7.56
C GLU A 381 -13.70 4.96 7.71
N LYS A 382 -13.88 4.12 8.76
CA LYS A 382 -14.98 3.14 8.85
C LYS A 382 -16.36 3.72 8.57
N ASP A 383 -16.66 4.90 9.09
CA ASP A 383 -17.98 5.54 9.01
C ASP A 383 -18.24 6.22 7.66
N ARG A 384 -17.21 6.29 6.83
CA ARG A 384 -17.22 6.92 5.51
C ARG A 384 -17.11 5.89 4.38
N ARG A 385 -16.67 4.66 4.67
CA ARG A 385 -16.61 3.59 3.67
C ARG A 385 -18.00 3.27 3.11
N PRO A 386 -18.13 3.03 1.80
CA PRO A 386 -19.37 2.51 1.25
C PRO A 386 -19.60 1.08 1.78
N ALA A 387 -20.87 0.69 1.93
CA ALA A 387 -21.22 -0.60 2.53
C ALA A 387 -20.61 -1.80 1.80
N TRP A 388 -20.46 -1.72 0.47
CA TRP A 388 -19.86 -2.78 -0.35
C TRP A 388 -18.34 -2.93 -0.14
N ALA A 389 -17.66 -1.95 0.46
CA ALA A 389 -16.22 -2.03 0.71
C ALA A 389 -15.88 -2.72 2.05
N VAL A 390 -16.86 -2.89 2.94
CA VAL A 390 -16.66 -3.55 4.24
C VAL A 390 -16.12 -4.97 4.03
N ASP A 391 -15.18 -5.40 4.89
CA ASP A 391 -14.45 -6.68 4.83
C ASP A 391 -13.47 -6.84 3.67
N GLY A 392 -13.40 -5.87 2.77
CA GLY A 392 -12.35 -5.82 1.77
C GLY A 392 -11.05 -5.21 2.29
N SER A 393 -10.00 -5.33 1.49
CA SER A 393 -8.68 -4.75 1.77
C SER A 393 -8.07 -4.22 0.49
N PHE A 394 -7.31 -3.14 0.58
CA PHE A 394 -6.38 -2.83 -0.49
C PHE A 394 -5.29 -3.89 -0.58
N PHE A 395 -4.80 -4.09 -1.80
CA PHE A 395 -3.76 -5.02 -2.16
C PHE A 395 -2.75 -4.31 -3.06
N VAL A 396 -1.52 -4.21 -2.55
CA VAL A 396 -0.41 -3.63 -3.29
C VAL A 396 0.40 -4.76 -3.90
N PHE A 397 0.55 -4.73 -5.22
CA PHE A 397 1.46 -5.60 -5.96
C PHE A 397 2.66 -4.77 -6.44
N ARG A 398 3.87 -5.29 -6.25
CA ARG A 398 5.13 -4.72 -6.75
C ARG A 398 6.05 -5.82 -7.26
N LYS A 399 6.54 -5.71 -8.49
CA LYS A 399 7.66 -6.51 -9.02
C LYS A 399 8.97 -5.77 -8.71
N LEU A 400 9.74 -6.29 -7.77
CA LEU A 400 10.99 -5.68 -7.29
C LEU A 400 12.17 -6.55 -7.71
N LYS A 401 12.90 -6.12 -8.75
CA LYS A 401 14.13 -6.77 -9.20
C LYS A 401 15.23 -6.56 -8.17
N GLN A 402 15.98 -7.61 -7.85
CA GLN A 402 17.07 -7.58 -6.88
C GLN A 402 18.42 -7.76 -7.58
N LYS A 403 19.34 -6.84 -7.31
CA LYS A 403 20.72 -6.84 -7.79
C LYS A 403 21.64 -7.58 -6.82
N VAL A 404 21.54 -8.91 -6.84
CA VAL A 404 22.09 -9.78 -5.81
C VAL A 404 23.62 -9.78 -5.79
N PRO A 405 24.33 -9.96 -6.93
CA PRO A 405 25.81 -9.90 -6.96
C PRO A 405 26.36 -8.53 -6.52
N GLU A 406 25.69 -7.45 -6.90
CA GLU A 406 26.05 -6.08 -6.54
C GLU A 406 25.89 -5.85 -5.03
N PHE A 407 24.78 -6.32 -4.44
CA PHE A 407 24.56 -6.25 -3.00
C PHE A 407 25.63 -7.04 -2.23
N HIS A 408 25.94 -8.28 -2.64
CA HIS A 408 26.98 -9.06 -1.97
C HIS A 408 28.39 -8.46 -2.13
N SER A 409 28.68 -7.85 -3.28
CA SER A 409 29.95 -7.15 -3.50
C SER A 409 30.06 -5.92 -2.60
N PHE A 410 28.98 -5.16 -2.46
CA PHE A 410 28.89 -4.05 -1.51
C PHE A 410 29.14 -4.49 -0.06
N LEU A 411 28.55 -5.62 0.37
CA LEU A 411 28.76 -6.15 1.71
C LEU A 411 30.21 -6.61 1.94
N ARG A 412 30.83 -7.29 0.98
CA ARG A 412 32.23 -7.74 1.09
C ARG A 412 33.19 -6.56 1.22
N GLU A 413 33.02 -5.54 0.37
CA GLU A 413 33.89 -4.37 0.37
C GLU A 413 33.77 -3.57 1.67
N ASN A 414 32.54 -3.24 2.09
CA ASN A 414 32.32 -2.37 3.25
C ASN A 414 32.41 -3.13 4.57
N GLY A 415 32.04 -4.41 4.58
CA GLY A 415 32.18 -5.29 5.74
C GLY A 415 33.63 -5.40 6.18
N ALA A 416 34.55 -5.67 5.25
CA ALA A 416 35.99 -5.77 5.54
C ALA A 416 36.58 -4.47 6.11
N LYS A 417 36.05 -3.30 5.70
CA LYS A 417 36.47 -1.99 6.23
C LYS A 417 35.94 -1.75 7.65
N ILE A 418 34.68 -2.11 7.91
CA ILE A 418 34.01 -1.87 9.20
C ILE A 418 34.43 -2.90 10.25
N PHE A 419 34.66 -4.15 9.84
CA PHE A 419 35.01 -5.28 10.72
C PHE A 419 36.32 -5.95 10.28
N PRO A 420 37.47 -5.24 10.34
CA PRO A 420 38.75 -5.72 9.81
C PRO A 420 39.31 -6.95 10.54
N ASN A 421 38.83 -7.24 11.75
CA ASN A 421 39.24 -8.40 12.55
C ASN A 421 38.48 -9.69 12.20
N LEU A 422 37.50 -9.63 11.29
CA LEU A 422 36.74 -10.78 10.82
C LEU A 422 37.24 -11.24 9.44
N THR A 423 36.97 -12.48 9.08
CA THR A 423 37.13 -12.93 7.69
C THR A 423 36.21 -12.11 6.78
N ALA A 424 36.55 -11.98 5.49
CA ALA A 424 35.75 -11.19 4.55
C ALA A 424 34.27 -11.60 4.53
N ASP A 425 33.99 -12.91 4.56
CA ASP A 425 32.61 -13.42 4.56
C ASP A 425 31.88 -13.13 5.89
N ALA A 426 32.54 -13.35 7.04
CA ALA A 426 31.94 -13.04 8.33
C ALA A 426 31.69 -11.53 8.52
N ALA A 427 32.59 -10.70 7.99
CA ALA A 427 32.45 -9.25 7.98
C ALA A 427 31.26 -8.80 7.10
N ALA A 428 31.13 -9.40 5.91
CA ALA A 428 30.01 -9.16 4.99
C ALA A 428 28.67 -9.59 5.61
N ASP A 429 28.61 -10.77 6.24
CA ASP A 429 27.42 -11.27 6.90
C ASP A 429 27.03 -10.41 8.10
N LYS A 430 27.99 -9.96 8.92
CA LYS A 430 27.72 -9.04 10.04
C LYS A 430 27.19 -7.70 9.55
N LEU A 431 27.78 -7.14 8.49
CA LEU A 431 27.28 -5.90 7.89
C LEU A 431 25.86 -6.07 7.33
N GLY A 432 25.61 -7.13 6.57
CA GLY A 432 24.29 -7.45 6.05
C GLY A 432 23.25 -7.61 7.17
N ALA A 433 23.63 -8.29 8.26
CA ALA A 433 22.77 -8.46 9.42
C ALA A 433 22.39 -7.13 10.08
N ARG A 434 23.34 -6.20 10.19
CA ARG A 434 23.08 -4.85 10.73
C ARG A 434 22.22 -4.00 9.79
N ILE A 435 22.42 -4.11 8.48
CA ILE A 435 21.58 -3.42 7.47
C ILE A 435 20.14 -3.90 7.53
N PHE A 436 19.90 -5.22 7.65
CA PHE A 436 18.54 -5.74 7.74
C PHE A 436 17.93 -5.64 9.15
N GLY A 437 18.77 -5.64 10.20
CA GLY A 437 18.38 -5.85 11.59
C GLY A 437 18.16 -7.32 11.96
N ARG A 438 18.53 -8.24 11.05
CA ARG A 438 18.48 -9.70 11.25
C ARG A 438 19.59 -10.36 10.44
N TRP A 439 20.18 -11.42 10.99
CA TRP A 439 21.05 -12.33 10.23
C TRP A 439 20.27 -13.05 9.12
N LYS A 440 21.00 -13.64 8.16
CA LYS A 440 20.41 -14.39 7.04
C LYS A 440 19.47 -15.53 7.50
N SER A 441 19.78 -16.18 8.63
CA SER A 441 18.90 -17.19 9.26
C SER A 441 17.55 -16.65 9.73
N GLY A 442 17.44 -15.33 9.95
CA GLY A 442 16.30 -14.66 10.58
C GLY A 442 16.55 -14.25 12.04
N THR A 443 17.65 -14.64 12.66
CA THR A 443 18.02 -14.24 14.03
C THR A 443 18.09 -12.72 14.14
N PRO A 444 17.32 -12.07 15.03
CA PRO A 444 17.41 -10.62 15.21
C PRO A 444 18.75 -10.23 15.83
N VAL A 445 19.41 -9.21 15.27
CA VAL A 445 20.72 -8.74 15.75
C VAL A 445 20.67 -8.24 17.20
N VAL A 446 19.49 -7.83 17.68
CA VAL A 446 19.28 -7.46 19.09
C VAL A 446 19.53 -8.64 20.04
N LEU A 447 19.15 -9.87 19.64
CA LEU A 447 19.30 -11.05 20.49
C LEU A 447 20.65 -11.75 20.31
N SER A 448 21.31 -11.53 19.18
CA SER A 448 22.65 -12.05 18.91
C SER A 448 23.44 -11.04 18.06
N PRO A 449 24.04 -10.00 18.69
CA PRO A 449 24.66 -8.88 17.96
C PRO A 449 25.99 -9.25 17.28
N GLU A 450 26.71 -10.24 17.81
CA GLU A 450 28.07 -10.54 17.36
C GLU A 450 28.16 -11.62 16.29
N LYS A 451 27.22 -12.58 16.27
CA LYS A 451 27.21 -13.70 15.33
C LYS A 451 25.80 -14.23 15.10
N ASP A 452 25.58 -14.95 14.00
CA ASP A 452 24.33 -15.66 13.79
C ASP A 452 24.17 -16.80 14.81
N ASP A 453 22.94 -17.00 15.29
CA ASP A 453 22.56 -18.08 16.20
C ASP A 453 21.29 -18.76 15.70
N VAL A 454 21.48 -19.82 14.92
CA VAL A 454 20.36 -20.57 14.32
C VAL A 454 19.41 -21.18 15.37
N SER A 455 19.84 -21.37 16.62
CA SER A 455 18.96 -21.85 17.69
C SER A 455 17.85 -20.84 18.00
N ILE A 456 18.12 -19.54 17.85
CA ILE A 456 17.11 -18.48 17.97
C ILE A 456 16.18 -18.50 16.75
N SER A 457 16.74 -18.63 15.54
CA SER A 457 15.93 -18.66 14.32
C SER A 457 15.03 -19.90 14.22
N ASN A 458 15.40 -21.01 14.85
CA ASN A 458 14.62 -22.25 14.87
C ASN A 458 13.59 -22.29 16.02
N ASP A 459 13.62 -21.30 16.92
CA ASP A 459 12.64 -21.15 18.00
C ASP A 459 11.63 -20.05 17.67
N ASP A 460 10.44 -20.48 17.25
CA ASP A 460 9.31 -19.60 16.94
C ASP A 460 8.96 -18.67 18.13
N LYS A 461 9.24 -19.05 19.38
CA LYS A 461 9.00 -18.22 20.58
C LYS A 461 10.02 -17.11 20.79
N ARG A 462 11.20 -17.20 20.16
CA ARG A 462 12.31 -16.25 20.34
C ARG A 462 12.57 -15.38 19.12
N ILE A 463 12.39 -15.91 17.92
CA ILE A 463 12.80 -15.26 16.66
C ILE A 463 12.22 -13.85 16.47
N ASN A 464 11.05 -13.54 17.04
CA ASN A 464 10.42 -12.22 16.95
C ASN A 464 10.20 -11.52 18.30
N ASN A 465 10.53 -12.18 19.41
CA ASN A 465 10.20 -11.73 20.76
C ASN A 465 11.30 -10.83 21.35
N PHE A 466 11.40 -9.60 20.84
CA PHE A 466 12.38 -8.60 21.28
C PHE A 466 11.83 -7.18 21.16
N GLN A 467 12.53 -6.24 21.79
CA GLN A 467 12.34 -4.80 21.66
C GLN A 467 13.68 -4.17 21.25
N TYR A 468 13.66 -3.06 20.52
CA TYR A 468 14.90 -2.38 20.14
C TYR A 468 15.46 -1.59 21.34
N PRO A 469 16.79 -1.51 21.51
CA PRO A 469 17.38 -0.60 22.48
C PRO A 469 17.20 0.87 22.04
N SER A 470 17.43 1.79 22.96
CA SER A 470 17.43 3.24 22.70
C SER A 470 18.73 3.77 22.09
N ASP A 471 19.67 2.89 21.73
CA ASP A 471 20.95 3.19 21.08
C ASP A 471 21.17 2.29 19.85
N GLN A 472 22.28 2.50 19.12
CA GLN A 472 22.59 1.73 17.90
C GLN A 472 23.61 0.60 18.14
N SER A 473 23.90 0.24 19.40
CA SER A 473 24.94 -0.74 19.73
C SER A 473 24.64 -2.11 19.10
N THR A 474 23.41 -2.61 19.29
CA THR A 474 23.01 -3.93 18.75
C THR A 474 22.32 -3.84 17.39
N CYS A 475 21.53 -2.79 17.14
CA CYS A 475 20.75 -2.62 15.92
C CYS A 475 20.76 -1.16 15.45
N PRO A 476 21.22 -0.85 14.23
CA PRO A 476 21.10 0.49 13.67
C PRO A 476 19.65 0.98 13.62
N PHE A 477 19.43 2.28 13.86
CA PHE A 477 18.10 2.88 13.73
C PHE A 477 17.60 2.85 12.28
N ALA A 478 18.52 2.93 11.32
CA ALA A 478 18.20 2.82 9.90
C ALA A 478 18.10 1.37 9.38
N ALA A 479 18.22 0.35 10.25
CA ALA A 479 18.08 -1.04 9.84
C ALA A 479 16.69 -1.29 9.23
N HIS A 480 16.63 -2.08 8.17
CA HIS A 480 15.41 -2.28 7.37
C HIS A 480 14.19 -2.66 8.21
N THR A 481 14.35 -3.63 9.12
CA THR A 481 13.28 -4.06 10.02
C THR A 481 12.87 -2.98 11.04
N GLN A 482 13.81 -2.14 11.48
CA GLN A 482 13.53 -1.07 12.45
C GLN A 482 12.87 0.14 11.78
N LYS A 483 13.30 0.53 10.58
CA LYS A 483 12.61 1.54 9.74
C LYS A 483 11.17 1.10 9.41
N SER A 484 10.99 -0.19 9.14
CA SER A 484 9.67 -0.74 8.82
C SER A 484 8.74 -0.75 10.03
N TYR A 485 9.23 -1.21 11.18
CA TYR A 485 8.47 -1.29 12.43
C TYR A 485 9.39 -0.98 13.63
N PRO A 486 9.45 0.27 14.10
CA PRO A 486 10.37 0.68 15.18
C PRO A 486 10.06 0.10 16.57
N ARG A 487 8.96 -0.64 16.74
CA ARG A 487 8.50 -1.21 18.02
C ARG A 487 8.45 -0.14 19.12
N ASN A 488 9.07 -0.40 20.26
CA ASN A 488 9.19 0.49 21.41
C ASN A 488 9.97 1.79 21.15
N ASN A 489 10.72 1.90 20.05
CA ASN A 489 11.34 3.19 19.66
C ASN A 489 10.32 4.16 19.03
N LEU A 490 9.09 3.72 18.74
CA LEU A 490 7.97 4.58 18.38
C LEU A 490 6.64 4.02 18.94
N PRO A 491 6.43 4.08 20.27
CA PRO A 491 5.30 3.44 20.93
C PRO A 491 3.97 4.04 20.45
N GLY A 492 2.94 3.20 20.30
CA GLY A 492 1.58 3.63 19.95
C GLY A 492 1.32 3.95 18.48
N SER A 493 2.34 3.93 17.61
CA SER A 493 2.19 4.24 16.18
C SER A 493 2.08 2.96 15.33
N ASN A 494 0.98 2.22 15.41
CA ASN A 494 0.79 0.98 14.62
C ASN A 494 -0.02 1.17 13.32
N ASP A 495 -0.54 2.38 13.05
CA ASP A 495 -1.44 2.67 11.93
C ASP A 495 -0.82 2.50 10.53
N HIS A 496 0.50 2.30 10.48
CA HIS A 496 1.28 2.10 9.26
C HIS A 496 1.52 0.63 8.92
N LEU A 497 1.17 -0.29 9.82
CA LEU A 497 1.46 -1.70 9.61
C LEU A 497 0.52 -2.27 8.55
N PHE A 498 1.09 -3.11 7.70
CA PHE A 498 0.38 -3.89 6.69
C PHE A 498 0.80 -5.35 6.77
N ARG A 499 -0.03 -6.24 6.24
CA ARG A 499 0.27 -7.67 6.21
C ARG A 499 0.96 -8.03 4.89
N ARG A 500 2.17 -8.60 4.96
CA ARG A 500 2.92 -9.06 3.78
C ARG A 500 2.65 -10.52 3.43
N ALA A 501 2.56 -10.82 2.14
CA ALA A 501 2.42 -12.18 1.60
C ALA A 501 3.33 -12.43 0.38
N SER A 502 4.45 -11.71 0.32
CA SER A 502 5.42 -11.72 -0.78
C SER A 502 6.01 -13.10 -1.09
N ILE A 503 6.47 -13.26 -2.33
CA ILE A 503 7.12 -14.48 -2.83
C ILE A 503 8.30 -14.12 -3.77
N PRO A 504 9.43 -14.83 -3.72
CA PRO A 504 10.51 -14.63 -4.70
C PRO A 504 10.09 -14.98 -6.14
N TYR A 505 10.79 -14.40 -7.11
CA TYR A 505 10.69 -14.78 -8.53
C TYR A 505 12.08 -14.87 -9.17
N GLY A 506 12.17 -15.54 -10.32
CA GLY A 506 13.42 -15.76 -11.04
C GLY A 506 14.21 -16.96 -10.51
N GLY A 507 15.30 -17.30 -11.21
CA GLY A 507 16.22 -18.37 -10.83
C GLY A 507 17.23 -17.94 -9.76
N GLU A 508 17.96 -18.92 -9.23
CA GLU A 508 19.14 -18.68 -8.39
C GLU A 508 20.25 -17.97 -9.18
N LEU A 509 21.34 -17.57 -8.53
CA LEU A 509 22.51 -17.03 -9.22
C LEU A 509 23.15 -18.10 -10.11
N GLU A 510 23.46 -17.73 -11.35
CA GLU A 510 24.30 -18.53 -12.24
C GLU A 510 25.79 -18.27 -11.95
N ALA A 511 26.66 -19.22 -12.32
CA ALA A 511 28.09 -19.16 -11.99
C ALA A 511 28.82 -17.93 -12.55
N ASP A 512 28.29 -17.31 -13.60
CA ASP A 512 28.85 -16.14 -14.28
C ASP A 512 28.29 -14.80 -13.77
N GLU A 513 27.36 -14.81 -12.80
CA GLU A 513 26.80 -13.64 -12.12
C GLU A 513 27.54 -13.35 -10.80
N THR A 514 28.83 -13.03 -10.91
CA THR A 514 29.71 -12.86 -9.73
C THR A 514 29.70 -11.45 -9.14
N SER A 515 29.53 -10.42 -9.98
CA SER A 515 29.58 -9.01 -9.60
C SER A 515 28.48 -8.15 -10.25
N GLU A 516 27.83 -8.66 -11.29
CA GLU A 516 26.78 -7.97 -12.03
C GLU A 516 25.58 -8.91 -12.24
N THR A 517 24.37 -8.35 -12.09
CA THR A 517 23.12 -9.06 -12.36
C THR A 517 22.87 -9.18 -13.86
N LYS A 518 22.76 -10.42 -14.35
CA LYS A 518 22.45 -10.71 -15.76
C LYS A 518 21.02 -11.24 -15.95
N ASN A 519 20.51 -11.96 -14.96
CA ASN A 519 19.19 -12.58 -15.01
C ASN A 519 18.18 -11.84 -14.12
N ASP A 520 16.93 -11.75 -14.59
CA ASP A 520 15.85 -11.11 -13.83
C ASP A 520 15.38 -12.00 -12.68
N ARG A 521 15.56 -11.51 -11.46
CA ARG A 521 15.15 -12.15 -10.21
C ARG A 521 14.82 -11.11 -9.17
N GLY A 522 14.05 -11.51 -8.17
CA GLY A 522 13.80 -10.65 -7.03
C GLY A 522 12.56 -11.05 -6.25
N LEU A 523 11.81 -10.06 -5.81
CA LEU A 523 10.65 -10.25 -4.96
C LEU A 523 9.39 -9.75 -5.66
N ILE A 524 8.36 -10.58 -5.71
CA ILE A 524 7.00 -10.10 -5.88
C ILE A 524 6.52 -9.68 -4.49
N PHE A 525 6.62 -8.37 -4.24
CA PHE A 525 6.19 -7.79 -2.98
C PHE A 525 4.67 -7.62 -2.99
N LEU A 526 4.02 -8.18 -1.97
CA LEU A 526 2.58 -8.19 -1.79
C LEU A 526 2.23 -7.70 -0.39
N CYS A 527 1.32 -6.73 -0.29
CA CYS A 527 0.76 -6.39 1.03
C CYS A 527 -0.71 -5.96 1.04
N TYR A 528 -1.33 -6.19 2.19
CA TYR A 528 -2.74 -5.93 2.49
C TYR A 528 -2.90 -4.95 3.65
N GLN A 529 -3.87 -4.04 3.51
CA GLN A 529 -4.12 -2.91 4.41
C GLN A 529 -5.47 -2.26 4.09
N SER A 530 -6.07 -1.53 5.03
CA SER A 530 -7.26 -0.71 4.78
C SER A 530 -6.94 0.68 4.20
N SER A 531 -5.67 1.09 4.21
CA SER A 531 -5.18 2.34 3.58
C SER A 531 -3.76 2.18 3.04
N ILE A 532 -3.58 2.39 1.73
CA ILE A 532 -2.29 2.38 1.04
C ILE A 532 -1.48 3.61 1.46
N GLU A 533 -2.16 4.77 1.55
CA GLU A 533 -1.55 6.03 1.99
C GLU A 533 -0.90 5.88 3.36
N ARG A 534 -1.62 5.31 4.35
CA ARG A 534 -1.08 5.15 5.72
C ARG A 534 -0.16 3.94 5.87
N GLY A 535 -0.32 2.90 5.08
CA GLY A 535 0.47 1.67 5.18
C GLY A 535 1.71 1.70 4.27
N PHE A 536 1.58 1.10 3.09
CA PHE A 536 2.67 0.89 2.13
C PHE A 536 3.38 2.18 1.74
N LYS A 537 2.64 3.21 1.33
CA LYS A 537 3.22 4.46 0.82
C LYS A 537 3.94 5.23 1.91
N TYR A 538 3.30 5.39 3.07
CA TYR A 538 3.94 6.02 4.22
C TYR A 538 5.18 5.25 4.71
N THR A 539 5.16 3.91 4.66
CA THR A 539 6.34 3.11 4.99
C THR A 539 7.47 3.30 3.96
N GLN A 540 7.15 3.37 2.66
CA GLN A 540 8.13 3.72 1.62
C GLN A 540 8.75 5.12 1.83
N GLN A 541 7.94 6.10 2.25
CA GLN A 541 8.43 7.44 2.60
C GLN A 541 9.37 7.42 3.81
N ARG A 542 9.12 6.56 4.82
CA ARG A 542 10.02 6.39 5.98
C ARG A 542 11.39 5.83 5.60
N PHE A 543 11.44 4.91 4.63
CA PHE A 543 12.71 4.41 4.09
C PHE A 543 13.54 5.53 3.44
N ASN A 544 12.85 6.51 2.87
CA ASN A 544 13.43 7.69 2.23
C ASN A 544 13.62 8.89 3.17
N ASN A 545 13.18 8.80 4.44
CA ASN A 545 13.36 9.87 5.41
C ASN A 545 14.62 9.60 6.24
N PRO A 546 15.68 10.42 6.14
CA PRO A 546 16.91 10.17 6.88
C PRO A 546 16.75 10.38 8.39
N ASP A 547 15.75 11.16 8.81
CA ASP A 547 15.49 11.54 10.20
C ASP A 547 14.43 10.65 10.89
N PHE A 548 14.07 9.53 10.27
CA PHE A 548 13.18 8.53 10.89
C PHE A 548 14.00 7.35 11.44
N PRO A 549 13.71 6.80 12.64
CA PRO A 549 12.63 7.12 13.59
C PRO A 549 12.98 8.22 14.62
N SER A 550 13.97 9.09 14.38
CA SER A 550 14.67 9.86 15.42
C SER A 550 13.93 11.06 16.04
N ALA A 551 12.61 11.15 15.95
CA ALA A 551 11.85 12.23 16.63
C ALA A 551 12.03 12.24 18.17
N ASN A 552 12.54 11.16 18.77
CA ASN A 552 12.78 11.02 20.22
C ASN A 552 14.19 10.50 20.61
N LEU A 553 15.09 10.33 19.65
CA LEU A 553 16.41 9.73 19.90
C LEU A 553 17.47 10.85 19.83
N LYS A 554 18.37 10.92 20.81
CA LYS A 554 19.44 11.95 20.90
C LYS A 554 20.49 11.86 19.77
N SER A 555 20.20 11.20 18.65
CA SER A 555 21.17 10.94 17.59
C SER A 555 21.09 11.96 16.46
N GLU A 556 22.26 12.22 15.86
CA GLU A 556 22.38 12.68 14.48
C GLU A 556 21.54 11.77 13.55
N SER A 557 21.09 12.32 12.43
CA SER A 557 20.20 11.65 11.45
C SER A 557 20.61 10.17 11.19
N PRO A 558 19.72 9.19 11.47
CA PRO A 558 19.97 7.75 11.21
C PRO A 558 20.37 7.44 9.77
N GLY A 559 19.96 8.29 8.83
CA GLY A 559 20.11 8.04 7.41
C GLY A 559 18.95 7.18 6.87
N TYR A 560 19.14 6.67 5.66
CA TYR A 560 18.10 6.01 4.87
C TYR A 560 18.12 4.50 5.05
N ASP A 561 17.04 3.84 4.67
CA ASP A 561 17.05 2.39 4.50
C ASP A 561 18.02 2.01 3.36
N ALA A 562 19.03 1.22 3.69
CA ALA A 562 20.07 0.82 2.74
C ALA A 562 19.62 -0.25 1.72
N VAL A 563 18.46 -0.88 1.93
CA VAL A 563 17.92 -1.96 1.09
C VAL A 563 16.93 -1.43 0.07
N ILE A 564 15.89 -0.69 0.51
CA ILE A 564 14.78 -0.23 -0.34
C ILE A 564 14.54 1.28 -0.35
N GLY A 565 15.39 2.07 0.31
CA GLY A 565 15.41 3.51 0.08
C GLY A 565 15.71 3.80 -1.40
N THR A 566 15.02 4.77 -1.99
CA THR A 566 15.08 5.10 -3.42
C THR A 566 15.74 6.44 -3.73
N VAL A 567 15.96 7.29 -2.72
CA VAL A 567 16.71 8.55 -2.88
C VAL A 567 18.16 8.31 -3.28
N PRO A 568 18.80 9.18 -4.08
CA PRO A 568 20.21 9.03 -4.49
C PRO A 568 21.17 9.36 -3.34
N ASN A 569 22.42 8.87 -3.43
CA ASN A 569 23.50 9.14 -2.47
C ASN A 569 23.10 8.88 -1.00
N ARG A 570 22.51 7.72 -0.75
CA ARG A 570 22.06 7.33 0.60
C ARG A 570 23.25 7.10 1.51
N TYR A 571 23.00 7.25 2.80
CA TYR A 571 23.90 6.81 3.85
C TYR A 571 23.10 6.20 4.99
N MET A 572 23.77 5.41 5.83
CA MET A 572 23.26 4.87 7.09
C MET A 572 24.30 5.14 8.18
N THR A 573 23.86 5.55 9.37
CA THR A 573 24.68 5.53 10.59
C THR A 573 24.42 4.28 11.42
N GLY A 574 25.24 4.02 12.43
CA GLY A 574 25.10 2.87 13.30
C GLY A 574 25.58 1.54 12.70
N ALA A 575 25.97 1.49 11.43
CA ALA A 575 26.49 0.25 10.82
C ALA A 575 27.74 -0.28 11.55
N ASN A 576 28.60 0.61 12.05
CA ASN A 576 29.68 0.27 12.97
C ASN A 576 29.20 0.43 14.44
N PRO A 577 29.11 -0.64 15.24
CA PRO A 577 28.67 -0.54 16.64
C PRO A 577 29.64 0.25 17.53
N GLU A 578 30.94 0.28 17.20
CA GLU A 578 31.97 1.00 17.95
C GLU A 578 32.07 2.48 17.55
N LYS A 579 31.60 2.83 16.34
CA LYS A 579 31.61 4.18 15.77
C LYS A 579 30.24 4.52 15.19
N GLN A 580 29.25 4.70 16.06
CA GLN A 580 27.84 4.78 15.66
C GLN A 580 27.51 6.00 14.78
N SER A 581 28.31 7.07 14.81
CA SER A 581 28.13 8.23 13.92
C SER A 581 28.75 8.07 12.53
N ASP A 582 29.58 7.04 12.30
CA ASP A 582 30.21 6.81 10.99
C ASP A 582 29.13 6.54 9.93
N LYS A 583 29.25 7.21 8.79
CA LYS A 583 28.34 7.05 7.66
C LYS A 583 28.81 5.93 6.74
N LEU A 584 27.98 4.89 6.61
CA LEU A 584 28.08 3.94 5.52
C LEU A 584 27.37 4.51 4.28
N SER A 585 28.14 4.91 3.27
CA SER A 585 27.58 5.39 2.00
C SER A 585 27.01 4.24 1.17
N VAL A 586 25.82 4.44 0.61
CA VAL A 586 25.08 3.49 -0.24
C VAL A 586 24.70 4.23 -1.54
N ALA A 587 25.60 4.17 -2.52
CA ALA A 587 25.45 4.92 -3.77
C ALA A 587 24.48 4.26 -4.76
N LEU A 588 24.45 2.92 -4.80
CA LEU A 588 23.66 2.16 -5.77
C LEU A 588 22.36 1.62 -5.16
N PRO A 589 21.21 1.69 -5.87
CA PRO A 589 20.03 0.93 -5.50
C PRO A 589 20.25 -0.57 -5.78
N PHE A 590 20.02 -1.41 -4.78
CA PHE A 590 20.04 -2.86 -4.92
C PHE A 590 18.71 -3.42 -5.41
N ILE A 591 17.65 -2.61 -5.35
CA ILE A 591 16.31 -2.97 -5.77
C ILE A 591 15.82 -2.00 -6.84
N GLU A 592 15.24 -2.54 -7.90
CA GLU A 592 14.62 -1.79 -8.98
C GLU A 592 13.14 -2.18 -9.10
N ALA A 593 12.25 -1.19 -9.06
CA ALA A 593 10.84 -1.40 -9.34
C ALA A 593 10.64 -1.64 -10.84
N ARG A 594 10.02 -2.77 -11.20
CA ARG A 594 9.79 -3.19 -12.59
C ARG A 594 8.31 -3.31 -12.94
N GLY A 595 7.42 -2.92 -12.04
CA GLY A 595 5.99 -3.01 -12.26
C GLY A 595 5.18 -3.03 -10.99
N GLY A 596 3.93 -2.62 -11.10
CA GLY A 596 2.93 -2.94 -10.10
C GLY A 596 1.61 -2.24 -10.34
N GLU A 597 0.68 -2.44 -9.41
CA GLU A 597 -0.63 -1.81 -9.40
C GLU A 597 -1.23 -1.89 -7.99
N TYR A 598 -2.17 -0.99 -7.71
CA TYR A 598 -3.02 -1.02 -6.52
C TYR A 598 -4.37 -1.65 -6.85
N PHE A 599 -4.75 -2.65 -6.07
CA PHE A 599 -6.02 -3.36 -6.17
C PHE A 599 -6.82 -3.23 -4.88
N PHE A 600 -8.11 -3.52 -4.97
CA PHE A 600 -8.99 -3.76 -3.85
C PHE A 600 -9.52 -5.18 -3.95
N LEU A 601 -9.33 -5.98 -2.91
CA LEU A 601 -9.94 -7.31 -2.76
C LEU A 601 -11.28 -7.13 -2.04
N PRO A 602 -12.42 -7.19 -2.73
CA PRO A 602 -13.73 -7.05 -2.11
C PRO A 602 -14.11 -8.28 -1.27
N SER A 603 -15.11 -8.11 -0.40
CA SER A 603 -15.71 -9.22 0.34
C SER A 603 -16.44 -10.22 -0.59
N ILE A 604 -16.71 -11.43 -0.11
CA ILE A 604 -17.47 -12.44 -0.86
C ILE A 604 -18.89 -11.93 -1.17
N SER A 605 -19.53 -11.22 -0.24
CA SER A 605 -20.85 -10.62 -0.46
C SER A 605 -20.82 -9.59 -1.60
N THR A 606 -19.79 -8.76 -1.65
CA THR A 606 -19.58 -7.77 -2.71
C THR A 606 -19.27 -8.44 -4.05
N LEU A 607 -18.50 -9.53 -4.07
CA LEU A 607 -18.29 -10.32 -5.28
C LEU A 607 -19.61 -10.87 -5.84
N ASN A 608 -20.51 -11.35 -4.97
CA ASN A 608 -21.84 -11.80 -5.38
C ASN A 608 -22.70 -10.66 -5.93
N GLN A 609 -22.62 -9.45 -5.35
CA GLN A 609 -23.27 -8.25 -5.88
C GLN A 609 -22.75 -7.89 -7.28
N ILE A 610 -21.42 -7.83 -7.44
CA ILE A 610 -20.77 -7.60 -8.74
C ILE A 610 -21.27 -8.62 -9.78
N ALA A 611 -21.26 -9.91 -9.42
CA ALA A 611 -21.62 -11.00 -10.33
C ALA A 611 -23.11 -11.06 -10.66
N SER A 612 -23.98 -10.52 -9.80
CA SER A 612 -25.41 -10.37 -10.08
C SER A 612 -25.76 -9.05 -10.79
N GLY A 613 -24.77 -8.18 -11.02
CA GLY A 613 -24.96 -6.87 -11.64
C GLY A 613 -25.75 -5.92 -10.75
N SER A 614 -25.50 -6.01 -9.45
CA SER A 614 -26.34 -5.46 -8.41
C SER A 614 -25.65 -4.39 -7.60
#